data_AF-A0AAV7RYD5-F1
#
_entry.id   AF-A0AAV7RYD5-F1
#
_cell.length_a   1.000
_cell.length_b   1.000
_cell.length_c   1.000
_cell.angle_alpha   90.00
_cell.angle_beta   90.00
_cell.angle_gamma   90.00
#
_symmetry.space_group_name_H-M   'P 1'
#
loop_
_entity.id
_entity.type
_entity.pdbx_description
1 polymer ?
#
loop_
_entity_poly.entity_id
_entity_poly.type
_entity_poly.pdbx_seq_one_letter_code
_entity_poly.pdbx_strand_id
1 'polypeptide(L)'
;MSKTIAHFPRHRHLHPKEGARMLFTDENVKDFQDLYDPCFLLPLFSELVRPEYLMDCRKFVEVNALGLTVASLSSYDSKIRAATYYVLGSFHSHLDGPGFRDRRQLLYLMDVLKNGISRQNLRLTFPLTLYIAKVAQQCLNPEDHMYIKITKFLLMHQYLDLQKVPDFHKLFFSFDIEHKVEQKWTFRLLADGLQDRYCYELYNNQRIFQVIMSYYNSPLSSGSTQDLIFEILQNAAMITKAAYELIRDHSILTWILHFLNKKFHDNRMLASVITLLSNLWKTILGDRVSEKEAAEKQPKLLPLQIINEFLHVFIKLIECMRTNLELVHLTQFFSSLSSILRYRATVMTAFKQMDRFTLNESVFSTNAILMLLHKWSVIEKDKELQGDLQTLAQK
;
A
#
# COMPACT_ATOMS: atom_id res chain seq x y z
N MET A 1 -7.39 -13.05 15.88
CA MET A 1 -6.13 -13.16 15.11
C MET A 1 -6.14 -12.39 13.78
N SER A 2 -7.27 -12.28 13.06
CA SER A 2 -7.33 -11.64 11.73
C SER A 2 -6.80 -10.19 11.67
N LYS A 3 -7.07 -9.35 12.69
CA LYS A 3 -6.52 -7.98 12.78
C LYS A 3 -4.98 -7.97 12.81
N THR A 4 -4.39 -8.90 13.57
CA THR A 4 -2.93 -9.10 13.67
C THR A 4 -2.31 -9.61 12.38
N ILE A 5 -3.01 -10.46 11.62
CA ILE A 5 -2.51 -10.92 10.32
C ILE A 5 -2.48 -9.77 9.31
N ALA A 6 -3.50 -8.92 9.30
CA ALA A 6 -3.55 -7.75 8.41
C ALA A 6 -2.50 -6.70 8.75
N HIS A 7 -2.14 -6.55 10.03
CA HIS A 7 -1.15 -5.58 10.53
C HIS A 7 0.05 -6.28 11.19
N PHE A 8 0.56 -7.34 10.56
CA PHE A 8 1.57 -8.19 11.19
C PHE A 8 2.85 -7.40 11.52
N PRO A 9 3.39 -7.46 12.77
CA PRO A 9 4.54 -6.67 13.18
C PRO A 9 5.84 -7.29 12.64
N ARG A 10 6.16 -7.02 11.37
CA ARG A 10 7.29 -7.65 10.63
C ARG A 10 8.67 -7.32 11.20
N HIS A 11 8.81 -6.20 11.92
CA HIS A 11 10.06 -5.77 12.55
C HIS A 11 10.20 -6.23 14.01
N ARG A 12 9.21 -6.95 14.55
CA ARG A 12 9.32 -7.57 15.86
C ARG A 12 10.37 -8.68 15.80
N HIS A 13 11.31 -8.68 16.75
CA HIS A 13 12.36 -9.68 16.86
C HIS A 13 12.06 -10.65 18.00
N LEU A 14 12.36 -11.94 17.86
CA LEU A 14 12.07 -12.95 18.89
C LEU A 14 12.81 -12.67 20.20
N HIS A 15 14.08 -12.27 20.08
CA HIS A 15 14.88 -11.82 21.21
C HIS A 15 15.09 -10.32 21.12
N PRO A 16 15.03 -9.59 22.24
CA PRO A 16 15.39 -8.19 22.25
C PRO A 16 16.83 -8.01 21.76
N LYS A 17 17.08 -6.97 20.97
CA LYS A 17 18.45 -6.56 20.65
C LYS A 17 19.13 -6.12 21.94
N GLU A 18 20.42 -6.44 22.11
CA GLU A 18 21.18 -6.02 23.29
C GLU A 18 21.01 -4.50 23.53
N GLY A 19 20.57 -4.12 24.73
CA GLY A 19 20.33 -2.72 25.11
C GLY A 19 18.98 -2.11 24.68
N ALA A 20 18.11 -2.83 23.96
CA ALA A 20 16.78 -2.33 23.59
C ALA A 20 15.75 -2.48 24.72
N ARG A 21 14.85 -1.49 24.85
CA ARG A 21 13.67 -1.59 25.74
C ARG A 21 12.85 -2.84 25.38
N MET A 22 12.30 -3.53 26.38
CA MET A 22 11.49 -4.75 26.19
C MET A 22 10.21 -4.52 25.35
N LEU A 23 9.73 -3.27 25.26
CA LEU A 23 8.50 -2.92 24.56
C LEU A 23 8.81 -2.59 23.10
N PHE A 24 8.25 -3.38 22.19
CA PHE A 24 8.31 -3.15 20.74
C PHE A 24 7.37 -2.00 20.34
N THR A 25 7.89 -1.02 19.61
CA THR A 25 7.13 0.05 18.97
C THR A 25 7.49 0.10 17.48
N ASP A 26 6.54 -0.19 16.61
CA ASP A 26 6.63 0.04 15.15
C ASP A 26 6.00 1.40 14.85
N GLU A 27 6.72 2.29 14.17
CA GLU A 27 6.22 3.61 13.79
C GLU A 27 4.99 3.53 12.84
N ASN A 28 4.82 2.38 12.15
CA ASN A 28 3.74 2.18 11.18
C ASN A 28 2.45 1.61 11.80
N VAL A 29 2.48 1.15 13.06
CA VAL A 29 1.33 0.52 13.72
C VAL A 29 0.87 1.41 14.86
N LYS A 30 -0.25 2.11 14.65
CA LYS A 30 -0.75 3.13 15.59
C LYS A 30 -1.33 2.52 16.89
N ASP A 31 -1.86 1.30 16.85
CA ASP A 31 -2.53 0.65 17.99
C ASP A 31 -2.03 -0.79 18.22
N PHE A 32 -1.00 -0.94 19.06
CA PHE A 32 -0.49 -2.26 19.47
C PHE A 32 -1.41 -3.01 20.44
N GLN A 33 -2.30 -2.30 21.14
CA GLN A 33 -3.09 -2.88 22.24
C GLN A 33 -4.03 -4.00 21.78
N ASP A 34 -4.42 -3.99 20.50
CA ASP A 34 -5.35 -4.98 19.93
C ASP A 34 -4.65 -6.10 19.14
N LEU A 35 -3.32 -6.12 19.09
CA LEU A 35 -2.55 -7.08 18.31
C LEU A 35 -1.93 -8.16 19.20
N TYR A 36 -1.99 -9.41 18.76
CA TYR A 36 -1.27 -10.49 19.43
C TYR A 36 0.24 -10.38 19.17
N ASP A 37 1.07 -10.64 20.19
CA ASP A 37 2.53 -10.71 20.01
C ASP A 37 2.92 -12.05 19.37
N PRO A 38 3.48 -12.06 18.13
CA PRO A 38 3.94 -13.30 17.51
C PRO A 38 5.08 -13.98 18.29
N CYS A 39 5.86 -13.24 19.10
CA CYS A 39 6.90 -13.83 19.93
C CYS A 39 6.34 -14.67 21.08
N PHE A 40 5.09 -14.43 21.47
CA PHE A 40 4.38 -15.26 22.44
C PHE A 40 3.64 -16.41 21.75
N LEU A 41 2.93 -16.13 20.66
CA LEU A 41 2.10 -17.14 20.00
C LEU A 41 2.90 -18.20 19.24
N LEU A 42 4.04 -17.86 18.62
CA LEU A 42 4.83 -18.86 17.89
C LEU A 42 5.43 -19.95 18.78
N PRO A 43 6.02 -19.64 19.96
CA PRO A 43 6.41 -20.68 20.91
C PRO A 43 5.22 -21.51 21.39
N LEU A 44 4.08 -20.88 21.69
CA LEU A 44 2.85 -21.60 22.06
C LEU A 44 2.42 -22.57 20.95
N PHE A 45 2.39 -22.12 19.70
CA PHE A 45 2.05 -22.97 18.58
C PHE A 45 3.06 -24.10 18.38
N SER A 46 4.34 -23.82 18.63
CA SER A 46 5.42 -24.82 18.56
C SER A 46 5.19 -25.97 19.53
N GLU A 47 4.72 -25.69 20.74
CA GLU A 47 4.33 -26.73 21.70
C GLU A 47 3.04 -27.46 21.27
N LEU A 48 2.05 -26.75 20.73
CA LEU A 48 0.80 -27.36 20.26
C LEU A 48 0.99 -28.29 19.06
N VAL A 49 1.95 -28.00 18.16
CA VAL A 49 2.24 -28.83 16.98
C VAL A 49 3.19 -29.99 17.25
N ARG A 50 3.62 -30.22 18.48
CA ARG A 50 4.55 -31.30 18.76
C ARG A 50 4.00 -32.66 18.32
N PRO A 51 4.83 -33.55 17.74
CA PRO A 51 4.36 -34.84 17.22
C PRO A 51 3.68 -35.73 18.26
N GLU A 52 3.99 -35.54 19.54
CA GLU A 52 3.46 -36.33 20.65
C GLU A 52 1.98 -36.01 20.97
N TYR A 53 1.45 -34.88 20.50
CA TYR A 53 0.08 -34.44 20.82
C TYR A 53 -0.86 -34.59 19.61
N LEU A 54 -2.09 -35.00 19.88
CA LEU A 54 -3.16 -34.98 18.89
C LEU A 54 -3.70 -33.54 18.76
N MET A 55 -3.38 -32.87 17.66
CA MET A 55 -3.91 -31.54 17.35
C MET A 55 -5.21 -31.63 16.55
N ASP A 56 -6.21 -30.84 16.94
CA ASP A 56 -7.32 -30.48 16.07
C ASP A 56 -6.87 -29.46 15.00
N CYS A 57 -6.48 -29.98 13.83
CA CYS A 57 -6.05 -29.17 12.69
C CYS A 57 -7.15 -28.22 12.21
N ARG A 58 -8.42 -28.62 12.26
CA ARG A 58 -9.54 -27.78 11.84
C ARG A 58 -9.62 -26.57 12.76
N LYS A 59 -9.59 -26.79 14.07
CA LYS A 59 -9.65 -25.70 15.05
C LYS A 59 -8.48 -24.74 14.92
N PHE A 60 -7.27 -25.26 14.67
CA PHE A 60 -6.07 -24.45 14.45
C PHE A 60 -6.23 -23.50 13.25
N VAL A 61 -6.88 -23.96 12.18
CA VAL A 61 -7.21 -23.12 11.03
C VAL A 61 -8.40 -22.21 11.35
N GLU A 62 -9.49 -22.66 11.95
CA GLU A 62 -10.67 -21.85 12.28
C GLU A 62 -10.34 -20.61 13.14
N VAL A 63 -9.44 -20.73 14.13
CA VAL A 63 -9.02 -19.59 14.95
C VAL A 63 -7.98 -18.69 14.26
N ASN A 64 -7.59 -19.05 13.04
CA ASN A 64 -6.59 -18.40 12.19
C ASN A 64 -5.16 -18.46 12.74
N ALA A 65 -4.83 -19.49 13.54
CA ALA A 65 -3.48 -19.73 14.05
C ALA A 65 -2.52 -20.11 12.91
N LEU A 66 -3.00 -20.89 11.93
CA LEU A 66 -2.23 -21.17 10.71
C LEU A 66 -1.95 -19.88 9.93
N GLY A 67 -2.93 -19.00 9.77
CA GLY A 67 -2.73 -17.72 9.08
C GLY A 67 -1.71 -16.82 9.77
N LEU A 68 -1.72 -16.75 11.11
CA LEU A 68 -0.70 -16.02 11.88
C LEU A 68 0.68 -16.64 11.75
N THR A 69 0.76 -17.96 11.79
CA THR A 69 2.00 -18.71 11.55
C THR A 69 2.55 -18.34 10.18
N VAL A 70 1.76 -18.43 9.12
CA VAL A 70 2.18 -18.08 7.77
C VAL A 70 2.57 -16.59 7.64
N ALA A 71 1.82 -15.67 8.25
CA ALA A 71 2.16 -14.24 8.28
C ALA A 71 3.57 -14.00 8.84
N SER A 72 4.01 -14.83 9.79
CA SER A 72 5.33 -14.76 10.41
C SER A 72 6.50 -15.07 9.46
N LEU A 73 6.24 -15.73 8.31
CA LEU A 73 7.23 -15.89 7.23
C LEU A 73 7.66 -14.55 6.60
N SER A 74 6.85 -13.49 6.77
CA SER A 74 7.18 -12.14 6.31
C SER A 74 8.08 -11.35 7.26
N SER A 75 8.36 -11.89 8.45
CA SER A 75 9.21 -11.25 9.45
C SER A 75 10.62 -11.02 8.94
N TYR A 76 11.19 -9.86 9.28
CA TYR A 76 12.59 -9.55 9.03
C TYR A 76 13.52 -10.35 9.94
N ASP A 77 13.04 -10.82 11.10
CA ASP A 77 13.83 -11.63 12.01
C ASP A 77 13.95 -13.08 11.55
N SER A 78 15.19 -13.55 11.40
CA SER A 78 15.47 -14.92 10.94
C SER A 78 15.03 -15.99 11.93
N LYS A 79 14.99 -15.68 13.23
CA LYS A 79 14.60 -16.63 14.27
C LYS A 79 13.09 -16.85 14.31
N ILE A 80 12.31 -15.77 14.16
CA ILE A 80 10.85 -15.87 13.98
C ILE A 80 10.51 -16.75 12.78
N ARG A 81 11.18 -16.52 11.63
CA ARG A 81 10.97 -17.34 10.45
C ARG A 81 11.36 -18.81 10.67
N ALA A 82 12.47 -19.09 11.36
CA ALA A 82 12.88 -20.47 11.66
C ALA A 82 11.84 -21.20 12.53
N ALA A 83 11.36 -20.55 13.61
CA ALA A 83 10.27 -21.09 14.44
C ALA A 83 9.00 -21.31 13.62
N THR A 84 8.68 -20.38 12.72
CA THR A 84 7.55 -20.50 11.80
C THR A 84 7.66 -21.73 10.90
N TYR A 85 8.83 -21.97 10.29
CA TYR A 85 9.07 -23.14 9.45
C TYR A 85 8.92 -24.45 10.23
N TYR A 86 9.36 -24.50 11.49
CA TYR A 86 9.14 -25.63 12.37
C TYR A 86 7.63 -25.90 12.60
N VAL A 87 6.86 -24.86 12.92
CA VAL A 87 5.41 -24.97 13.14
C VAL A 87 4.71 -25.46 11.87
N LEU A 88 5.06 -24.92 10.71
CA LEU A 88 4.46 -25.31 9.42
C LEU A 88 4.80 -26.76 9.03
N GLY A 89 6.05 -27.20 9.24
CA GLY A 89 6.46 -28.58 8.96
C GLY A 89 5.77 -29.60 9.87
N SER A 90 5.63 -29.27 11.15
CA SER A 90 4.95 -30.12 12.12
C SER A 90 3.43 -30.16 11.87
N PHE A 91 2.83 -29.00 11.54
CA PHE A 91 1.43 -28.92 11.13
C PHE A 91 1.14 -29.74 9.86
N HIS A 92 2.04 -29.72 8.86
CA HIS A 92 1.92 -30.56 7.67
C HIS A 92 1.88 -32.05 8.03
N SER A 93 2.70 -32.49 8.98
CA SER A 93 2.70 -33.88 9.46
C SER A 93 1.39 -34.23 10.19
N HIS A 94 0.80 -33.31 10.94
CA HIS A 94 -0.50 -33.51 11.60
C HIS A 94 -1.67 -33.59 10.62
N LEU A 95 -1.59 -32.87 9.49
CA LEU A 95 -2.58 -33.03 8.42
C LEU A 95 -2.62 -34.47 7.90
N ASP A 96 -1.54 -35.25 8.03
CA ASP A 96 -1.54 -36.64 7.60
C ASP A 96 -2.36 -37.60 8.48
N GLY A 97 -2.80 -37.15 9.65
CA GLY A 97 -3.62 -37.92 10.59
C GLY A 97 -5.05 -38.21 10.10
N PRO A 98 -5.72 -39.21 10.70
CA PRO A 98 -7.14 -39.49 10.47
C PRO A 98 -8.02 -38.46 11.19
N GLY A 99 -9.14 -38.05 10.56
CA GLY A 99 -10.19 -37.27 11.25
C GLY A 99 -10.49 -35.88 10.69
N PHE A 100 -9.75 -35.39 9.69
CA PHE A 100 -9.99 -34.07 9.12
C PHE A 100 -10.66 -34.12 7.73
N ARG A 101 -11.94 -33.71 7.65
CA ARG A 101 -12.74 -33.74 6.41
C ARG A 101 -12.21 -32.80 5.32
N ASP A 102 -11.69 -31.63 5.71
CA ASP A 102 -11.19 -30.59 4.80
C ASP A 102 -9.65 -30.69 4.56
N ARG A 103 -9.07 -31.86 4.87
CA ARG A 103 -7.63 -32.13 4.80
C ARG A 103 -7.03 -31.87 3.43
N ARG A 104 -7.72 -32.28 2.36
CA ARG A 104 -7.12 -32.35 1.02
C ARG A 104 -6.67 -30.97 0.53
N GLN A 105 -7.53 -29.96 0.62
CA GLN A 105 -7.23 -28.62 0.15
C GLN A 105 -6.11 -27.96 0.96
N LEU A 106 -6.10 -28.15 2.28
CA LEU A 106 -5.04 -27.64 3.13
C LEU A 106 -3.72 -28.38 2.90
N LEU A 107 -3.75 -29.70 2.69
CA LEU A 107 -2.57 -30.46 2.33
C LEU A 107 -1.98 -29.96 1.00
N TYR A 108 -2.81 -29.77 -0.03
CA TYR A 108 -2.38 -29.18 -1.29
C TYR A 108 -1.78 -27.77 -1.12
N LEU A 109 -2.41 -26.91 -0.31
CA LEU A 109 -1.86 -25.58 -0.01
C LEU A 109 -0.45 -25.69 0.60
N MET A 110 -0.29 -26.57 1.58
CA MET A 110 0.98 -26.78 2.28
C MET A 110 2.05 -27.39 1.35
N ASP A 111 1.67 -28.32 0.48
CA ASP A 111 2.57 -28.93 -0.51
C ASP A 111 3.03 -27.90 -1.55
N VAL A 112 2.09 -27.13 -2.11
CA VAL A 112 2.38 -26.08 -3.09
C VAL A 112 3.27 -24.99 -2.47
N LEU A 113 3.04 -24.62 -1.20
CA LEU A 113 3.92 -23.71 -0.45
C LEU A 113 5.31 -24.32 -0.26
N LYS A 114 5.39 -25.55 0.26
CA LYS A 114 6.64 -26.28 0.51
C LYS A 114 7.49 -26.36 -0.76
N ASN A 115 6.88 -26.72 -1.88
CA ASN A 115 7.56 -26.84 -3.17
C ASN A 115 8.02 -25.48 -3.74
N GLY A 116 7.38 -24.37 -3.34
CA GLY A 116 7.82 -23.02 -3.72
C GLY A 116 9.03 -22.50 -2.94
N ILE A 117 9.36 -23.11 -1.80
CA ILE A 117 10.46 -22.67 -0.94
C ILE A 117 11.78 -23.26 -1.43
N SER A 118 12.61 -22.42 -2.05
CA SER A 118 13.88 -22.84 -2.67
C SER A 118 15.08 -22.87 -1.73
N ARG A 119 15.00 -22.16 -0.58
CA ARG A 119 16.10 -22.08 0.40
C ARG A 119 15.58 -22.13 1.82
N GLN A 120 16.41 -22.63 2.73
CA GLN A 120 16.11 -22.65 4.14
C GLN A 120 15.87 -21.23 4.66
N ASN A 121 14.90 -21.10 5.56
CA ASN A 121 14.58 -19.85 6.25
C ASN A 121 14.26 -18.66 5.30
N LEU A 122 13.72 -18.95 4.12
CA LEU A 122 13.31 -17.96 3.12
C LEU A 122 12.27 -17.00 3.71
N ARG A 123 12.47 -15.70 3.48
CA ARG A 123 11.45 -14.70 3.79
C ARG A 123 10.49 -14.56 2.61
N LEU A 124 9.19 -14.63 2.88
CA LEU A 124 8.15 -14.33 1.90
C LEU A 124 7.78 -12.85 1.97
N THR A 125 7.36 -12.28 0.83
CA THR A 125 6.76 -10.94 0.84
C THR A 125 5.40 -10.99 1.54
N PHE A 126 5.01 -9.90 2.19
CA PHE A 126 3.77 -9.87 2.98
C PHE A 126 2.50 -10.21 2.18
N PRO A 127 2.32 -9.74 0.92
CA PRO A 127 1.18 -10.13 0.10
C PRO A 127 1.04 -11.64 -0.10
N LEU A 128 2.16 -12.36 -0.22
CA LEU A 128 2.15 -13.82 -0.37
C LEU A 128 1.71 -14.50 0.92
N THR A 129 2.25 -14.07 2.06
CA THR A 129 1.84 -14.63 3.36
C THR A 129 0.37 -14.34 3.65
N LEU A 130 -0.13 -13.16 3.26
CA LEU A 130 -1.52 -12.80 3.40
C LEU A 130 -2.42 -13.62 2.48
N TYR A 131 -2.00 -13.84 1.22
CA TYR A 131 -2.69 -14.72 0.28
C TYR A 131 -2.86 -16.13 0.87
N ILE A 132 -1.77 -16.73 1.33
CA ILE A 132 -1.78 -18.09 1.89
C ILE A 132 -2.67 -18.15 3.14
N ALA A 133 -2.60 -17.14 4.02
CA ALA A 133 -3.47 -17.08 5.20
C ALA A 133 -4.96 -16.97 4.83
N LYS A 134 -5.31 -16.18 3.81
CA LYS A 134 -6.69 -16.07 3.31
C LYS A 134 -7.14 -17.37 2.64
N VAL A 135 -6.27 -18.02 1.87
CA VAL A 135 -6.55 -19.33 1.23
C VAL A 135 -6.79 -20.41 2.28
N ALA A 136 -5.97 -20.47 3.34
CA ALA A 136 -6.16 -21.42 4.43
C ALA A 136 -7.54 -21.29 5.09
N GLN A 137 -8.02 -20.06 5.32
CA GLN A 137 -9.39 -19.81 5.79
C GLN A 137 -10.43 -20.24 4.76
N GLN A 138 -10.20 -19.92 3.48
CA GLN A 138 -11.12 -20.26 2.42
C GLN A 138 -11.31 -21.77 2.27
N CYS A 139 -10.28 -22.57 2.51
CA CYS A 139 -10.36 -24.04 2.46
C CYS A 139 -11.43 -24.62 3.39
N LEU A 140 -11.86 -23.90 4.43
CA LEU A 140 -12.93 -24.32 5.34
C LEU A 140 -14.35 -23.93 4.89
N ASN A 141 -14.47 -23.16 3.79
CA ASN A 141 -15.73 -22.58 3.32
C ASN A 141 -16.03 -23.02 1.87
N PRO A 142 -16.44 -24.28 1.64
CA PRO A 142 -16.67 -24.81 0.30
C PRO A 142 -17.82 -24.15 -0.48
N GLU A 143 -18.76 -23.52 0.23
CA GLU A 143 -19.95 -22.86 -0.34
C GLU A 143 -19.64 -21.50 -0.99
N ASP A 144 -18.47 -20.92 -0.73
CA ASP A 144 -18.11 -19.58 -1.22
C ASP A 144 -17.42 -19.66 -2.59
N HIS A 145 -17.79 -18.77 -3.52
CA HIS A 145 -17.26 -18.72 -4.89
C HIS A 145 -15.73 -18.77 -4.97
N MET A 146 -15.04 -18.07 -4.06
CA MET A 146 -13.58 -18.04 -4.05
C MET A 146 -12.95 -19.41 -3.73
N TYR A 147 -13.66 -20.31 -3.04
CA TYR A 147 -13.18 -21.66 -2.79
C TYR A 147 -12.94 -22.43 -4.08
N ILE A 148 -13.86 -22.33 -5.05
CA ILE A 148 -13.75 -23.03 -6.33
C ILE A 148 -12.54 -22.49 -7.11
N LYS A 149 -12.36 -21.17 -7.13
CA LYS A 149 -11.24 -20.50 -7.80
C LYS A 149 -9.90 -20.89 -7.21
N ILE A 150 -9.80 -20.85 -5.89
CA ILE A 150 -8.58 -21.21 -5.15
C ILE A 150 -8.26 -22.69 -5.31
N THR A 151 -9.25 -23.57 -5.19
CA THR A 151 -9.05 -25.02 -5.34
C THR A 151 -8.57 -25.34 -6.76
N LYS A 152 -9.18 -24.72 -7.79
CA LYS A 152 -8.72 -24.87 -9.17
C LYS A 152 -7.29 -24.36 -9.35
N PHE A 153 -6.94 -23.23 -8.75
CA PHE A 153 -5.56 -22.72 -8.77
C PHE A 153 -4.59 -23.72 -8.13
N LEU A 154 -4.86 -24.21 -6.92
CA LEU A 154 -3.99 -25.15 -6.20
C LEU A 154 -3.80 -26.46 -6.96
N LEU A 155 -4.85 -27.02 -7.55
CA LEU A 155 -4.76 -28.27 -8.32
C LEU A 155 -3.99 -28.12 -9.64
N MET A 156 -3.92 -26.90 -10.19
CA MET A 156 -3.23 -26.63 -11.46
C MET A 156 -1.73 -26.35 -11.30
N HIS A 157 -1.24 -26.14 -10.07
CA HIS A 157 0.15 -25.76 -9.81
C HIS A 157 0.82 -26.75 -8.87
N GLN A 158 2.04 -27.15 -9.21
CA GLN A 158 2.86 -28.03 -8.37
C GLN A 158 3.60 -27.26 -7.26
N TYR A 159 3.79 -25.95 -7.44
CA TYR A 159 4.47 -25.06 -6.51
C TYR A 159 3.91 -23.63 -6.59
N LEU A 160 4.03 -22.88 -5.50
CA LEU A 160 3.65 -21.47 -5.47
C LEU A 160 4.79 -20.61 -6.02
N ASP A 161 4.54 -19.86 -7.11
CA ASP A 161 5.51 -18.88 -7.60
C ASP A 161 5.61 -17.69 -6.64
N LEU A 162 6.65 -17.69 -5.79
CA LEU A 162 6.90 -16.65 -4.79
C LEU A 162 7.43 -15.33 -5.37
N GLN A 163 7.54 -15.20 -6.70
CA GLN A 163 7.92 -13.95 -7.37
C GLN A 163 6.72 -13.18 -7.93
N LYS A 164 5.50 -13.70 -7.74
CA LYS A 164 4.27 -13.17 -8.32
C LYS A 164 3.11 -13.23 -7.33
N VAL A 165 2.21 -12.26 -7.38
CA VAL A 165 0.89 -12.35 -6.78
C VAL A 165 0.12 -13.51 -7.44
N PRO A 166 -0.32 -14.52 -6.67
CA PRO A 166 -0.96 -15.70 -7.23
C PRO A 166 -2.26 -15.37 -7.96
N ASP A 167 -2.40 -15.91 -9.16
CA ASP A 167 -3.59 -15.86 -10.03
C ASP A 167 -4.17 -14.46 -10.34
N PHE A 168 -3.42 -13.37 -10.07
CA PHE A 168 -3.90 -11.99 -10.22
C PHE A 168 -4.63 -11.74 -11.55
N HIS A 169 -3.99 -12.04 -12.69
CA HIS A 169 -4.57 -11.79 -14.00
C HIS A 169 -5.83 -12.62 -14.27
N LYS A 170 -5.87 -13.87 -13.78
CA LYS A 170 -7.05 -14.73 -14.01
C LYS A 170 -8.25 -14.27 -13.20
N LEU A 171 -8.06 -13.90 -11.94
CA LEU A 171 -9.11 -13.37 -11.08
C LEU A 171 -9.57 -11.99 -11.54
N PHE A 172 -8.63 -11.14 -11.96
CA PHE A 172 -8.92 -9.77 -12.39
C PHE A 172 -9.72 -9.72 -13.70
N PHE A 173 -9.33 -10.52 -14.69
CA PHE A 173 -9.99 -10.63 -16.00
C PHE A 173 -10.98 -11.80 -16.06
N SER A 174 -11.54 -12.22 -14.91
CA SER A 174 -12.54 -13.29 -14.87
C SER A 174 -13.80 -12.89 -15.65
N PHE A 175 -14.39 -13.87 -16.34
CA PHE A 175 -15.65 -13.72 -17.08
C PHE A 175 -16.83 -14.40 -16.35
N ASP A 176 -16.62 -14.86 -15.12
CA ASP A 176 -17.67 -15.52 -14.36
C ASP A 176 -18.75 -14.54 -13.92
N ILE A 177 -19.93 -15.08 -13.60
CA ILE A 177 -21.06 -14.30 -13.08
C ILE A 177 -20.63 -13.51 -11.83
N GLU A 178 -19.81 -14.11 -10.97
CA GLU A 178 -19.29 -13.52 -9.74
C GLU A 178 -17.90 -12.87 -9.89
N HIS A 179 -17.48 -12.46 -11.10
CA HIS A 179 -16.18 -11.80 -11.33
C HIS A 179 -15.92 -10.59 -10.42
N LYS A 180 -16.98 -9.88 -9.99
CA LYS A 180 -16.86 -8.76 -9.03
C LYS A 180 -16.35 -9.19 -7.66
N VAL A 181 -16.72 -10.39 -7.21
CA VAL A 181 -16.23 -10.98 -5.95
C VAL A 181 -14.74 -11.31 -6.08
N GLU A 182 -14.34 -11.92 -7.21
CA GLU A 182 -12.94 -12.24 -7.52
C GLU A 182 -12.06 -10.99 -7.61
N GLN A 183 -12.53 -9.96 -8.30
CA GLN A 183 -11.86 -8.67 -8.40
C GLN A 183 -11.73 -8.02 -7.03
N LYS A 184 -12.82 -7.93 -6.25
CA LYS A 184 -12.80 -7.34 -4.92
C LYS A 184 -11.83 -8.08 -3.99
N TRP A 185 -11.81 -9.41 -4.04
CA TRP A 185 -10.89 -10.24 -3.27
C TRP A 185 -9.43 -9.91 -3.62
N THR A 186 -9.13 -9.80 -4.91
CA THR A 186 -7.81 -9.45 -5.43
C THR A 186 -7.39 -8.03 -5.03
N PHE A 187 -8.25 -7.04 -5.22
CA PHE A 187 -7.96 -5.66 -4.81
C PHE A 187 -7.74 -5.52 -3.31
N ARG A 188 -8.54 -6.23 -2.50
CA ARG A 188 -8.37 -6.22 -1.04
C ARG A 188 -7.05 -6.86 -0.62
N LEU A 189 -6.66 -7.97 -1.26
CA LEU A 189 -5.34 -8.57 -1.06
C LEU A 189 -4.21 -7.57 -1.39
N LEU A 190 -4.33 -6.84 -2.51
CA LEU A 190 -3.33 -5.87 -2.92
C LEU A 190 -3.22 -4.69 -1.95
N ALA A 191 -4.36 -4.14 -1.53
CA ALA A 191 -4.46 -3.02 -0.60
C ALA A 191 -3.86 -3.39 0.77
N ASP A 192 -4.33 -4.49 1.36
CA ASP A 192 -3.89 -4.96 2.67
C ASP A 192 -2.39 -5.37 2.63
N GLY A 193 -1.92 -5.95 1.53
CA GLY A 193 -0.58 -6.53 1.40
C GLY A 193 0.55 -5.54 1.11
N LEU A 194 0.26 -4.32 0.64
CA LEU A 194 1.28 -3.37 0.20
C LEU A 194 1.86 -2.58 1.39
N GLN A 195 2.98 -3.06 1.93
CA GLN A 195 3.53 -2.53 3.19
C GLN A 195 5.02 -2.12 3.12
N ASP A 196 5.76 -2.53 2.09
CA ASP A 196 7.17 -2.12 1.92
C ASP A 196 7.63 -2.21 0.46
N ARG A 197 8.92 -1.85 0.24
CA ARG A 197 9.54 -1.88 -1.10
C ARG A 197 9.51 -3.25 -1.78
N TYR A 198 9.61 -4.35 -1.03
CA TYR A 198 9.61 -5.69 -1.60
C TYR A 198 8.21 -6.12 -2.02
N CYS A 199 7.18 -5.67 -1.28
CA CYS A 199 5.79 -5.85 -1.66
C CYS A 199 5.49 -5.09 -2.98
N TYR A 200 5.99 -3.86 -3.09
CA TYR A 200 5.86 -3.07 -4.32
C TYR A 200 6.56 -3.73 -5.52
N GLU A 201 7.79 -4.22 -5.35
CA GLU A 201 8.53 -4.94 -6.40
C GLU A 201 7.78 -6.17 -6.92
N LEU A 202 7.19 -6.96 -6.01
CA LEU A 202 6.34 -8.10 -6.38
C LEU A 202 5.20 -7.68 -7.32
N TYR A 203 4.55 -6.56 -7.03
CA TYR A 203 3.45 -6.05 -7.84
C TYR A 203 3.93 -5.48 -9.18
N ASN A 204 5.06 -4.77 -9.17
CA ASN A 204 5.64 -4.18 -10.37
C ASN A 204 6.11 -5.25 -11.37
N ASN A 205 6.64 -6.39 -10.89
CA ASN A 205 7.03 -7.53 -11.72
C ASN A 205 5.88 -8.07 -12.59
N GLN A 206 4.63 -7.88 -12.17
CA GLN A 206 3.44 -8.28 -12.89
C GLN A 206 2.68 -7.11 -13.55
N ARG A 207 3.26 -5.90 -13.54
CA ARG A 207 2.62 -4.68 -14.07
C ARG A 207 1.26 -4.36 -13.46
N ILE A 208 1.06 -4.70 -12.19
CA ILE A 208 -0.24 -4.55 -11.52
C ILE A 208 -0.68 -3.09 -11.48
N PHE A 209 0.24 -2.16 -11.22
CA PHE A 209 -0.07 -0.72 -11.17
C PHE A 209 -0.58 -0.18 -12.50
N GLN A 210 0.03 -0.58 -13.63
CA GLN A 210 -0.47 -0.22 -14.96
C GLN A 210 -1.89 -0.75 -15.18
N VAL A 211 -2.14 -2.02 -14.84
CA VAL A 211 -3.46 -2.65 -15.00
C VAL A 211 -4.53 -1.93 -14.19
N ILE A 212 -4.30 -1.69 -12.90
CA ILE A 212 -5.31 -1.06 -12.04
C ILE A 212 -5.55 0.42 -12.39
N MET A 213 -4.50 1.17 -12.76
CA MET A 213 -4.63 2.58 -13.17
C MET A 213 -5.38 2.72 -14.50
N SER A 214 -5.15 1.80 -15.44
CA SER A 214 -5.93 1.74 -16.68
C SER A 214 -7.38 1.36 -16.41
N TYR A 215 -7.62 0.37 -15.53
CA TYR A 215 -8.96 -0.09 -15.18
C TYR A 215 -9.80 0.98 -14.49
N TYR A 216 -9.19 1.83 -13.65
CA TYR A 216 -9.89 2.93 -12.99
C TYR A 216 -10.69 3.82 -13.97
N ASN A 217 -10.13 4.05 -15.16
CA ASN A 217 -10.75 4.88 -16.20
C ASN A 217 -11.77 4.12 -17.07
N SER A 218 -11.89 2.80 -16.89
CA SER A 218 -12.83 1.96 -17.61
C SER A 218 -14.26 2.21 -17.14
N PRO A 219 -15.27 2.19 -18.04
CA PRO A 219 -16.67 2.22 -17.66
C PRO A 219 -17.10 0.99 -16.83
N LEU A 220 -16.28 -0.07 -16.80
CA LEU A 220 -16.52 -1.27 -16.00
C LEU A 220 -16.15 -1.08 -14.53
N SER A 221 -15.40 -0.04 -14.18
CA SER A 221 -14.99 0.21 -12.80
C SER A 221 -16.13 0.80 -11.97
N SER A 222 -16.53 0.09 -10.93
CA SER A 222 -17.48 0.59 -9.93
C SER A 222 -16.81 1.57 -8.96
N GLY A 223 -17.60 2.42 -8.29
CA GLY A 223 -17.08 3.34 -7.26
C GLY A 223 -16.32 2.63 -6.13
N SER A 224 -16.82 1.48 -5.65
CA SER A 224 -16.13 0.69 -4.63
C SER A 224 -14.78 0.14 -5.10
N THR A 225 -14.64 -0.15 -6.40
CA THR A 225 -13.36 -0.58 -6.97
C THR A 225 -12.40 0.60 -7.11
N GLN A 226 -12.92 1.77 -7.48
CA GLN A 226 -12.14 3.02 -7.54
C GLN A 226 -11.57 3.39 -6.17
N ASP A 227 -12.36 3.24 -5.11
CA ASP A 227 -11.91 3.48 -3.73
C ASP A 227 -10.75 2.53 -3.34
N LEU A 228 -10.85 1.24 -3.68
CA LEU A 228 -9.77 0.27 -3.44
C LEU A 228 -8.50 0.59 -4.25
N ILE A 229 -8.64 1.04 -5.50
CA ILE A 229 -7.48 1.45 -6.32
C ILE A 229 -6.79 2.66 -5.66
N PHE A 230 -7.56 3.64 -5.17
CA PHE A 230 -7.00 4.77 -4.44
C PHE A 230 -6.30 4.34 -3.14
N GLU A 231 -6.89 3.41 -2.38
CA GLU A 231 -6.26 2.84 -1.17
C GLU A 231 -4.89 2.22 -1.52
N ILE A 232 -4.82 1.43 -2.60
CA ILE A 232 -3.55 0.84 -3.08
C ILE A 232 -2.54 1.93 -3.47
N LEU A 233 -2.96 2.95 -4.21
CA LEU A 233 -2.08 4.05 -4.63
C LEU A 233 -1.60 4.88 -3.42
N GLN A 234 -2.44 5.09 -2.42
CA GLN A 234 -2.07 5.78 -1.18
C GLN A 234 -1.05 4.97 -0.37
N ASN A 235 -1.24 3.65 -0.27
CA ASN A 235 -0.26 2.76 0.37
C ASN A 235 1.08 2.76 -0.38
N ALA A 236 1.03 2.74 -1.72
CA ALA A 236 2.21 2.85 -2.55
C ALA A 236 2.93 4.21 -2.38
N ALA A 237 2.18 5.31 -2.26
CA ALA A 237 2.75 6.65 -2.10
C ALA A 237 3.54 6.84 -0.81
N MET A 238 3.35 5.99 0.20
CA MET A 238 4.13 5.99 1.44
C MET A 238 5.45 5.21 1.33
N ILE A 239 5.64 4.44 0.26
CA ILE A 239 6.86 3.66 0.02
C ILE A 239 7.75 4.43 -0.95
N THR A 240 8.94 4.82 -0.52
CA THR A 240 9.86 5.67 -1.29
C THR A 240 10.08 5.21 -2.73
N LYS A 241 10.50 3.95 -2.94
CA LYS A 241 10.74 3.39 -4.28
C LYS A 241 9.48 3.45 -5.15
N ALA A 242 8.33 3.08 -4.57
CA ALA A 242 7.05 3.10 -5.26
C ALA A 242 6.62 4.51 -5.64
N ALA A 243 6.77 5.49 -4.73
CA ALA A 243 6.44 6.88 -5.01
C ALA A 243 7.27 7.44 -6.18
N TYR A 244 8.58 7.15 -6.23
CA TYR A 244 9.43 7.55 -7.35
C TYR A 244 9.01 6.92 -8.68
N GLU A 245 8.78 5.60 -8.71
CA GLU A 245 8.38 4.88 -9.92
C GLU A 245 6.94 5.25 -10.35
N LEU A 246 6.02 5.53 -9.42
CA LEU A 246 4.68 6.03 -9.72
C LEU A 246 4.70 7.37 -10.47
N ILE A 247 5.59 8.28 -10.07
CA ILE A 247 5.73 9.56 -10.75
C ILE A 247 6.43 9.41 -12.09
N ARG A 248 7.60 8.75 -12.10
CA ARG A 248 8.46 8.71 -13.26
C ARG A 248 7.97 7.72 -14.33
N ASP A 249 7.63 6.50 -13.92
CA ASP A 249 7.39 5.37 -14.84
C ASP A 249 5.90 5.14 -15.11
N HIS A 250 5.03 5.46 -14.13
CA HIS A 250 3.58 5.33 -14.28
C HIS A 250 2.86 6.66 -14.58
N SER A 251 3.59 7.78 -14.63
CA SER A 251 3.05 9.12 -14.90
C SER A 251 1.80 9.45 -14.08
N ILE A 252 1.82 9.12 -12.78
CA ILE A 252 0.65 9.25 -11.90
C ILE A 252 0.11 10.69 -11.84
N LEU A 253 0.97 11.70 -11.98
CA LEU A 253 0.56 13.11 -12.00
C LEU A 253 -0.27 13.44 -13.25
N THR A 254 0.12 12.92 -14.42
CA THR A 254 -0.66 13.05 -15.66
C THR A 254 -1.97 12.27 -15.57
N TRP A 255 -1.93 11.07 -15.01
CA TRP A 255 -3.14 10.28 -14.74
C TRP A 255 -4.08 11.04 -13.80
N ILE A 256 -3.52 11.76 -12.81
CA ILE A 256 -4.28 12.60 -11.89
C ILE A 256 -4.96 13.77 -12.62
N LEU A 257 -4.20 14.49 -13.44
CA LEU A 257 -4.71 15.61 -14.24
C LEU A 257 -5.84 15.19 -15.17
N HIS A 258 -5.72 14.02 -15.80
CA HIS A 258 -6.75 13.49 -16.70
C HIS A 258 -8.11 13.38 -16.00
N PHE A 259 -8.14 12.87 -14.77
CA PHE A 259 -9.41 12.81 -14.05
C PHE A 259 -9.87 14.19 -13.59
N LEU A 260 -8.99 15.07 -13.12
CA LEU A 260 -9.36 16.43 -12.66
C LEU A 260 -10.01 17.28 -13.75
N ASN A 261 -9.70 17.00 -15.01
CA ASN A 261 -10.33 17.67 -16.16
C ASN A 261 -11.79 17.27 -16.41
N LYS A 262 -12.32 16.22 -15.75
CA LYS A 262 -13.74 15.87 -15.84
C LYS A 262 -14.60 16.90 -15.08
N LYS A 263 -15.84 17.15 -15.53
CA LYS A 263 -16.67 18.29 -15.05
C LYS A 263 -17.23 18.15 -13.62
N PHE A 264 -17.31 16.94 -13.08
CA PHE A 264 -17.96 16.68 -11.79
C PHE A 264 -17.07 15.81 -10.91
N HIS A 265 -16.75 16.33 -9.72
CA HIS A 265 -15.95 15.65 -8.70
C HIS A 265 -16.71 15.60 -7.39
N ASP A 266 -16.75 14.42 -6.75
CA ASP A 266 -17.18 14.28 -5.36
C ASP A 266 -16.10 14.86 -4.44
N ASN A 267 -16.50 15.49 -3.34
CA ASN A 267 -15.58 16.00 -2.32
C ASN A 267 -14.70 14.88 -1.75
N ARG A 268 -15.24 13.67 -1.63
CA ARG A 268 -14.47 12.48 -1.19
C ARG A 268 -13.33 12.14 -2.15
N MET A 269 -13.58 12.21 -3.46
CA MET A 269 -12.54 11.98 -4.46
C MET A 269 -11.45 13.05 -4.37
N LEU A 270 -11.84 14.34 -4.27
CA LEU A 270 -10.87 15.43 -4.11
C LEU A 270 -10.01 15.26 -2.85
N ALA A 271 -10.61 14.87 -1.73
CA ALA A 271 -9.91 14.56 -0.49
C ALA A 271 -8.88 13.43 -0.66
N SER A 272 -9.26 12.33 -1.31
CA SER A 272 -8.35 11.20 -1.60
C SER A 272 -7.17 11.62 -2.48
N VAL A 273 -7.41 12.51 -3.43
CA VAL A 273 -6.38 13.04 -4.35
C VAL A 273 -5.41 13.97 -3.65
N ILE A 274 -5.93 14.89 -2.83
CA ILE A 274 -5.10 15.77 -1.99
C ILE A 274 -4.21 14.92 -1.06
N THR A 275 -4.78 13.88 -0.47
CA THR A 275 -4.04 12.95 0.40
C THR A 275 -2.95 12.23 -0.36
N LEU A 276 -3.27 11.65 -1.52
CA LEU A 276 -2.32 10.94 -2.38
C LEU A 276 -1.15 11.85 -2.81
N LEU A 277 -1.44 13.04 -3.33
CA LEU A 277 -0.41 14.00 -3.76
C LEU A 277 0.47 14.46 -2.61
N SER A 278 -0.14 14.71 -1.45
CA SER A 278 0.61 15.12 -0.26
C SER A 278 1.53 14.01 0.23
N ASN A 279 1.09 12.75 0.19
CA ASN A 279 1.91 11.61 0.55
C ASN A 279 3.05 11.42 -0.46
N LEU A 280 2.77 11.45 -1.76
CA LEU A 280 3.81 11.38 -2.81
C LEU A 280 4.87 12.46 -2.63
N TRP A 281 4.45 13.71 -2.42
CA TRP A 281 5.36 14.82 -2.21
C TRP A 281 6.22 14.65 -0.95
N LYS A 282 5.60 14.32 0.19
CA LYS A 282 6.30 14.12 1.47
C LYS A 282 7.28 12.96 1.41
N THR A 283 6.89 11.83 0.84
CA THR A 283 7.74 10.63 0.76
C THR A 283 8.98 10.88 -0.11
N ILE A 284 8.82 11.53 -1.25
CA ILE A 284 9.93 11.84 -2.16
C ILE A 284 10.89 12.87 -1.57
N LEU A 285 10.36 13.81 -0.78
CA LEU A 285 11.17 14.81 -0.07
C LEU A 285 11.88 14.21 1.14
N GLY A 286 11.18 13.37 1.93
CA GLY A 286 11.66 12.81 3.20
C GLY A 286 12.89 11.93 3.07
N ASP A 287 12.98 11.14 2.00
CA ASP A 287 14.16 10.32 1.70
C ASP A 287 15.43 11.18 1.56
N ARG A 288 15.30 12.40 1.03
CA ARG A 288 16.43 13.32 0.82
C ARG A 288 16.80 14.15 2.05
N VAL A 289 15.94 14.18 3.07
CA VAL A 289 16.23 14.84 4.36
C VAL A 289 16.87 13.85 5.34
N SER A 290 16.53 12.55 5.24
CA SER A 290 17.14 11.47 6.03
C SER A 290 18.48 10.97 5.47
N GLU A 291 18.77 11.13 4.17
CA GLU A 291 20.11 10.89 3.58
C GLU A 291 21.16 11.96 3.96
N LYS A 292 21.08 12.55 5.16
CA LYS A 292 22.16 13.40 5.71
C LYS A 292 23.38 12.62 6.20
N GLU A 293 23.37 11.28 6.10
CA GLU A 293 24.53 10.43 6.41
C GLU A 293 25.41 10.07 5.19
N ALA A 294 25.10 10.58 3.97
CA ALA A 294 25.94 10.39 2.79
C ALA A 294 26.68 11.69 2.41
N ALA A 295 27.59 12.15 3.29
CA ALA A 295 28.29 13.43 3.21
C ALA A 295 29.37 13.57 2.10
N GLU A 296 29.24 12.90 0.95
CA GLU A 296 30.27 12.98 -0.12
C GLU A 296 29.76 13.17 -1.56
N LYS A 297 28.45 13.33 -1.81
CA LYS A 297 27.96 13.70 -3.15
C LYS A 297 26.92 14.80 -3.05
N GLN A 298 27.05 15.81 -3.92
CA GLN A 298 26.11 16.93 -4.05
C GLN A 298 24.67 16.42 -3.87
N PRO A 299 23.83 17.08 -3.04
CA PRO A 299 22.47 16.61 -2.81
C PRO A 299 21.78 16.50 -4.17
N LYS A 300 21.38 15.29 -4.55
CA LYS A 300 20.57 15.11 -5.77
C LYS A 300 19.32 15.95 -5.52
N LEU A 301 19.14 17.04 -6.27
CA LEU A 301 17.91 17.84 -6.24
C LEU A 301 16.85 17.17 -7.12
N LEU A 302 15.57 17.37 -6.83
CA LEU A 302 14.53 16.88 -7.74
C LEU A 302 14.60 17.67 -9.05
N PRO A 303 14.44 17.01 -10.20
CA PRO A 303 14.31 17.71 -11.47
C PRO A 303 13.19 18.75 -11.41
N LEU A 304 13.44 19.96 -11.92
CA LEU A 304 12.45 21.04 -11.96
C LEU A 304 11.16 20.62 -12.69
N GLN A 305 11.26 19.70 -13.66
CA GLN A 305 10.11 19.16 -14.37
C GLN A 305 9.09 18.53 -13.42
N ILE A 306 9.54 17.67 -12.50
CA ILE A 306 8.68 16.98 -11.54
C ILE A 306 8.01 18.01 -10.61
N ILE A 307 8.76 19.00 -10.14
CA ILE A 307 8.24 20.07 -9.28
C ILE A 307 7.15 20.86 -10.00
N ASN A 308 7.38 21.20 -11.27
CA ASN A 308 6.42 21.93 -12.10
C ASN A 308 5.17 21.09 -12.41
N GLU A 309 5.29 19.77 -12.61
CA GLU A 309 4.15 18.86 -12.77
C GLU A 309 3.28 18.83 -11.52
N PHE A 310 3.89 18.71 -10.33
CA PHE A 310 3.17 18.84 -9.06
C PHE A 310 2.44 20.18 -8.97
N LEU A 311 3.12 21.29 -9.25
CA LEU A 311 2.50 22.62 -9.21
C LEU A 311 1.32 22.72 -10.18
N HIS A 312 1.44 22.18 -11.38
CA HIS A 312 0.36 22.17 -12.36
C HIS A 312 -0.86 21.38 -11.85
N VAL A 313 -0.64 20.21 -11.25
CA VAL A 313 -1.71 19.41 -10.63
C VAL A 313 -2.38 20.17 -9.49
N PHE A 314 -1.59 20.82 -8.62
CA PHE A 314 -2.12 21.60 -7.51
C PHE A 314 -2.90 22.83 -7.99
N ILE A 315 -2.44 23.50 -9.06
CA ILE A 315 -3.19 24.60 -9.70
C ILE A 315 -4.54 24.08 -10.22
N LYS A 316 -4.55 22.94 -10.90
CA LYS A 316 -5.80 22.34 -11.38
C LYS A 316 -6.74 21.97 -10.22
N LEU A 317 -6.20 21.47 -9.12
CA LEU A 317 -6.98 21.22 -7.91
C LEU A 317 -7.61 22.50 -7.34
N ILE A 318 -6.90 23.64 -7.38
CA ILE A 318 -7.48 24.93 -6.96
C ILE A 318 -8.74 25.21 -7.75
N GLU A 319 -8.78 24.98 -9.07
CA GLU A 319 -10.00 25.18 -9.86
C GLU A 319 -11.15 24.26 -9.40
N CYS A 320 -10.84 23.00 -9.09
CA CYS A 320 -11.82 21.99 -8.70
C CYS A 320 -12.35 22.11 -7.26
N MET A 321 -11.59 22.69 -6.33
CA MET A 321 -11.98 22.76 -4.92
C MET A 321 -13.26 23.57 -4.71
N ARG A 322 -14.30 22.97 -4.13
CA ARG A 322 -15.51 23.68 -3.69
C ARG A 322 -15.35 24.12 -2.23
N THR A 323 -16.09 25.15 -1.82
CA THR A 323 -16.06 25.72 -0.46
C THR A 323 -16.47 24.75 0.66
N ASN A 324 -17.02 23.58 0.31
CA ASN A 324 -17.52 22.57 1.26
C ASN A 324 -16.53 21.44 1.55
N LEU A 325 -15.23 21.61 1.25
CA LEU A 325 -14.20 20.63 1.58
C LEU A 325 -13.84 20.72 3.07
N GLU A 326 -13.62 19.58 3.73
CA GLU A 326 -13.25 19.56 5.15
C GLU A 326 -11.92 20.28 5.42
N LEU A 327 -11.82 20.93 6.59
CA LEU A 327 -10.66 21.73 6.99
C LEU A 327 -9.35 20.93 7.00
N VAL A 328 -9.41 19.63 7.34
CA VAL A 328 -8.24 18.74 7.35
C VAL A 328 -7.62 18.62 5.95
N HIS A 329 -8.44 18.47 4.92
CA HIS A 329 -7.95 18.37 3.55
C HIS A 329 -7.50 19.71 2.97
N LEU A 330 -8.16 20.82 3.35
CA LEU A 330 -7.70 22.17 3.00
C LEU A 330 -6.32 22.46 3.59
N THR A 331 -6.13 22.21 4.89
CA THR A 331 -4.84 22.40 5.56
C THR A 331 -3.75 21.53 4.96
N GLN A 332 -4.05 20.26 4.66
CA GLN A 332 -3.14 19.37 3.97
C GLN A 332 -2.76 19.89 2.57
N PHE A 333 -3.74 20.37 1.80
CA PHE A 333 -3.52 20.95 0.48
C PHE A 333 -2.58 22.16 0.55
N PHE A 334 -2.88 23.16 1.40
CA PHE A 334 -2.07 24.38 1.51
C PHE A 334 -0.69 24.11 2.08
N SER A 335 -0.56 23.17 3.04
CA SER A 335 0.73 22.74 3.58
C SER A 335 1.62 22.15 2.49
N SER A 336 1.07 21.24 1.68
CA SER A 336 1.79 20.62 0.56
C SER A 336 2.14 21.65 -0.52
N LEU A 337 1.21 22.53 -0.90
CA LEU A 337 1.47 23.60 -1.87
C LEU A 337 2.59 24.54 -1.41
N SER A 338 2.54 24.97 -0.15
CA SER A 338 3.58 25.82 0.44
C SER A 338 4.95 25.12 0.44
N SER A 339 4.98 23.83 0.77
CA SER A 339 6.20 23.01 0.73
C SER A 339 6.78 22.93 -0.69
N ILE A 340 5.95 22.70 -1.71
CA ILE A 340 6.37 22.64 -3.11
C ILE A 340 6.95 23.99 -3.57
N LEU A 341 6.28 25.09 -3.27
CA LEU A 341 6.74 26.44 -3.65
C LEU A 341 8.07 26.80 -3.00
N ARG A 342 8.24 26.54 -1.70
CA ARG A 342 9.50 26.76 -0.97
C ARG A 342 10.63 25.90 -1.53
N TYR A 343 10.35 24.62 -1.80
CA TYR A 343 11.33 23.72 -2.38
C TYR A 343 11.73 24.16 -3.79
N ARG A 344 10.78 24.58 -4.64
CA ARG A 344 11.07 25.14 -5.96
C ARG A 344 11.98 26.37 -5.87
N ALA A 345 11.72 27.29 -4.95
CA ALA A 345 12.58 28.46 -4.76
C ALA A 345 14.02 28.05 -4.41
N THR A 346 14.18 27.06 -3.53
CA THR A 346 15.49 26.51 -3.13
C THR A 346 16.21 25.82 -4.29
N VAL A 347 15.49 25.06 -5.11
CA VAL A 347 16.05 24.44 -6.31
C VAL A 347 16.44 25.50 -7.32
N MET A 348 15.60 26.50 -7.55
CA MET A 348 15.92 27.60 -8.46
C MET A 348 17.18 28.33 -8.04
N THR A 349 17.34 28.70 -6.76
CA THR A 349 18.56 29.39 -6.29
C THR A 349 19.79 28.53 -6.47
N ALA A 350 19.72 27.23 -6.18
CA ALA A 350 20.82 26.29 -6.43
C ALA A 350 21.15 26.17 -7.93
N PHE A 351 20.16 26.13 -8.82
CA PHE A 351 20.37 26.10 -10.26
C PHE A 351 20.93 27.43 -10.80
N LYS A 352 20.51 28.59 -10.24
CA LYS A 352 21.11 29.90 -10.56
C LYS A 352 22.60 29.90 -10.25
N GLN A 353 22.99 29.33 -9.11
CA GLN A 353 24.39 29.21 -8.68
C GLN A 353 25.22 28.23 -9.54
N MET A 354 24.56 27.33 -10.27
CA MET A 354 25.21 26.34 -11.13
C MET A 354 25.27 26.75 -12.61
N ASP A 355 24.87 27.99 -12.97
CA ASP A 355 24.76 28.49 -14.35
C ASP A 355 23.93 27.61 -15.30
N ARG A 356 23.02 26.80 -14.75
CA ARG A 356 22.13 25.92 -15.52
C ARG A 356 20.78 26.60 -15.75
N PHE A 357 20.70 27.49 -16.73
CA PHE A 357 19.49 28.30 -16.96
C PHE A 357 18.82 28.07 -18.32
N THR A 358 17.61 27.53 -18.28
CA THR A 358 16.49 27.80 -19.20
C THR A 358 15.20 27.35 -18.49
N LEU A 359 14.33 28.24 -18.00
CA LEU A 359 12.88 27.98 -17.70
C LEU A 359 12.20 29.22 -17.06
N ASN A 360 10.90 29.39 -17.34
CA ASN A 360 10.04 30.52 -16.93
C ASN A 360 10.08 30.82 -15.41
N GLU A 361 10.23 32.11 -15.06
CA GLU A 361 10.23 32.57 -13.66
C GLU A 361 8.82 32.54 -13.02
N SER A 362 7.75 32.76 -13.80
CA SER A 362 6.38 32.81 -13.29
C SER A 362 5.76 31.42 -13.13
N VAL A 363 5.45 31.03 -11.89
CA VAL A 363 4.81 29.74 -11.53
C VAL A 363 3.30 29.74 -11.75
N PHE A 364 2.65 30.86 -11.42
CA PHE A 364 1.20 31.01 -11.49
C PHE A 364 0.85 32.03 -12.55
N SER A 365 -0.24 31.79 -13.28
CA SER A 365 -0.92 32.87 -14.01
C SER A 365 -1.59 33.81 -13.03
N THR A 366 -1.77 35.09 -13.40
CA THR A 366 -2.50 36.08 -12.60
C THR A 366 -3.88 35.55 -12.17
N ASN A 367 -4.56 34.82 -13.07
CA ASN A 367 -5.84 34.18 -12.78
C ASN A 367 -5.74 33.11 -11.68
N ALA A 368 -4.69 32.27 -11.68
CA ALA A 368 -4.50 31.26 -10.64
C ALA A 368 -4.22 31.89 -9.26
N ILE A 369 -3.48 33.01 -9.23
CA ILE A 369 -3.23 33.78 -8.01
C ILE A 369 -4.55 34.38 -7.48
N LEU A 370 -5.31 35.06 -8.34
CA LEU A 370 -6.60 35.66 -7.96
C LEU A 370 -7.59 34.59 -7.48
N MET A 371 -7.64 33.44 -8.15
CA MET A 371 -8.48 32.31 -7.73
C MET A 371 -8.07 31.75 -6.37
N LEU A 372 -6.76 31.62 -6.11
CA LEU A 372 -6.26 31.17 -4.81
C LEU A 372 -6.63 32.16 -3.70
N LEU A 373 -6.39 33.46 -3.93
CA LEU A 373 -6.71 34.53 -2.98
C LEU A 373 -8.22 34.62 -2.72
N HIS A 374 -9.05 34.46 -3.76
CA HIS A 374 -10.50 34.41 -3.60
C HIS A 374 -10.94 33.20 -2.77
N LYS A 375 -10.37 32.01 -3.02
CA LYS A 375 -10.72 30.83 -2.20
C LYS A 375 -10.24 30.97 -0.76
N TRP A 376 -9.07 31.57 -0.55
CA TRP A 376 -8.53 31.87 0.77
C TRP A 376 -9.44 32.83 1.55
N SER A 377 -9.84 33.94 0.93
CA SER A 377 -10.73 34.93 1.56
C SER A 377 -12.10 34.37 1.91
N VAL A 378 -12.63 33.43 1.12
CA VAL A 378 -13.87 32.72 1.43
C VAL A 378 -13.71 31.75 2.60
N ILE A 379 -12.58 31.03 2.69
CA ILE A 379 -12.30 30.10 3.79
C ILE A 379 -12.09 30.84 5.12
N GLU A 380 -11.30 31.92 5.12
CA GLU A 380 -11.05 32.73 6.32
C GLU A 380 -12.16 33.73 6.66
N LYS A 381 -13.16 33.88 5.77
CA LYS A 381 -14.23 34.89 5.87
C LYS A 381 -13.69 36.34 5.94
N ASP A 382 -12.54 36.58 5.30
CA ASP A 382 -11.92 37.90 5.23
C ASP A 382 -12.67 38.78 4.23
N LYS A 383 -13.43 39.75 4.76
CA LYS A 383 -14.26 40.67 3.96
C LYS A 383 -13.44 41.77 3.28
N GLU A 384 -12.29 42.14 3.82
CA GLU A 384 -11.43 43.17 3.23
C GLU A 384 -10.77 42.61 1.97
N LEU A 385 -10.18 41.42 2.06
CA LEU A 385 -9.59 40.74 0.92
C LEU A 385 -10.62 40.41 -0.18
N GLN A 386 -11.88 40.10 0.20
CA GLN A 386 -12.97 39.93 -0.78
C GLN A 386 -13.31 41.24 -1.52
N GLY A 387 -13.33 42.38 -0.81
CA GLY A 387 -13.56 43.69 -1.41
C GLY A 387 -12.43 44.11 -2.36
N ASP A 388 -11.18 43.89 -1.96
CA ASP A 388 -10.00 44.18 -2.76
C ASP A 388 -9.94 43.31 -4.03
N LEU A 389 -10.31 42.04 -3.95
CA LEU A 389 -10.38 41.17 -5.12
C LEU A 389 -11.53 41.54 -6.07
N GLN A 390 -12.68 41.98 -5.54
CA GLN A 390 -13.79 42.45 -6.37
C GLN A 390 -13.46 43.73 -7.13
N THR A 391 -12.77 44.68 -6.50
CA THR A 391 -12.31 45.91 -7.17
C THR A 391 -11.24 45.64 -8.22
N LEU A 392 -10.37 44.64 -8.00
CA LEU A 392 -9.38 44.18 -8.98
C LEU A 392 -9.99 43.43 -10.17
N ALA A 393 -11.12 42.74 -9.98
CA ALA A 393 -11.84 42.05 -11.06
C ALA A 393 -12.73 42.97 -11.90
N GLN A 394 -13.05 44.17 -11.40
CA GLN A 394 -13.85 45.19 -12.10
C GLN A 394 -13.00 46.18 -12.91
N LYS A 395 -11.67 46.14 -12.78
CA LYS A 395 -10.69 46.82 -13.65
C LYS A 395 -10.23 45.88 -14.75
#